data_AF-A0A1R1A3R3-F1
#
_entry.id   AF-A0A1R1A3R3-F1
#
_cell.length_a   1.000
_cell.length_b   1.000
_cell.length_c   1.000
_cell.angle_alpha   90.00
_cell.angle_beta   90.00
_cell.angle_gamma   90.00
#
_symmetry.space_group_name_H-M   'P 1'
#
loop_
_entity.id
_entity.type
_entity.pdbx_description
1 polymer ?
#
loop_
_entity_poly.entity_id
_entity_poly.type
_entity_poly.pdbx_seq_one_letter_code
_entity_poly.pdbx_strand_id
1 'polypeptide(L)'
;MYQFIKDLETMKCPPLLVKERELSADSQIRRKFTLGEADIRPDFAKEYLEQGYVVFPVYRDSRILPLQFGAKFCDYRIINYGDACEIIQEYGKLEMNPQDTRYMKPSLDNPMSRSFRFYYDRTEGRYKQENSEAKWLLRVAEIKSIKESESVNDLVWMFYDFYSDFWIDRVQCRSRFNLDDKPTHLDYMDYIYYLDCQLENVKAYTLLLRIFSELDEEEYQLSVQMVDSLEKQIENCREYLHRNVLEDRFDPKNDALHGKTIEKLHKHINILFKPGFFVDPLKEKLYPNIGQIYDRLQLSRIYNSFETLREKQQNIIIKAKRAFEIQGKTTLNAISDYLVYFVN
;
A
#
# COMPACT_ATOMS: atom_id res chain seq x y z
N MET A 1 -10.82 0.21 -22.67
CA MET A 1 -9.88 0.46 -21.57
C MET A 1 -9.90 1.89 -21.07
N TYR A 2 -9.60 2.89 -21.90
CA TYR A 2 -9.53 4.30 -21.47
C TYR A 2 -10.80 4.84 -20.80
N GLN A 3 -11.99 4.54 -21.35
CA GLN A 3 -13.26 4.94 -20.71
C GLN A 3 -13.47 4.26 -19.36
N PHE A 4 -13.14 2.97 -19.25
CA PHE A 4 -13.23 2.23 -17.99
C PHE A 4 -12.28 2.81 -16.91
N ILE A 5 -11.06 3.21 -17.28
CA ILE A 5 -10.13 3.87 -16.35
C ILE A 5 -10.71 5.21 -15.88
N LYS A 6 -11.30 6.01 -16.77
CA LYS A 6 -11.99 7.25 -16.38
C LYS A 6 -13.14 6.99 -15.41
N ASP A 7 -13.92 5.94 -15.68
CA ASP A 7 -15.03 5.56 -14.80
C ASP A 7 -14.51 5.11 -13.42
N LEU A 8 -13.40 4.36 -13.38
CA LEU A 8 -12.71 4.00 -12.15
C LEU A 8 -12.21 5.23 -11.37
N GLU A 9 -11.65 6.24 -12.03
CA GLU A 9 -11.21 7.47 -11.35
C GLU A 9 -12.35 8.16 -10.60
N THR A 10 -13.59 8.11 -11.12
CA THR A 10 -14.76 8.66 -10.42
C THR A 10 -15.12 7.90 -9.14
N MET A 11 -14.63 6.67 -9.00
CA MET A 11 -14.83 5.85 -7.81
C MET A 11 -13.82 6.16 -6.69
N LYS A 12 -12.73 6.88 -6.98
CA LYS A 12 -11.73 7.24 -5.96
C LYS A 12 -12.36 8.08 -4.86
N CYS A 13 -12.08 7.71 -3.61
CA CYS A 13 -12.50 8.46 -2.42
C CYS A 13 -11.34 8.62 -1.43
N PRO A 14 -11.30 9.70 -0.63
CA PRO A 14 -10.30 9.84 0.43
C PRO A 14 -10.46 8.70 1.46
N PRO A 15 -9.39 8.19 2.08
CA PRO A 15 -9.54 7.13 3.08
C PRO A 15 -10.18 7.67 4.37
N LEU A 16 -10.99 6.85 5.05
CA LEU A 16 -11.44 7.18 6.41
C LEU A 16 -10.32 6.87 7.40
N LEU A 17 -9.78 7.90 8.03
CA LEU A 17 -8.72 7.75 9.03
C LEU A 17 -9.32 7.44 10.41
N VAL A 18 -8.73 6.49 11.14
CA VAL A 18 -9.07 6.25 12.55
C VAL A 18 -8.01 6.93 13.42
N LYS A 19 -8.42 7.94 14.18
CA LYS A 19 -7.59 8.55 15.21
C LYS A 19 -7.85 7.85 16.54
N GLU A 20 -6.80 7.41 17.19
CA GLU A 20 -6.91 6.70 18.46
C GLU A 20 -6.98 7.68 19.64
N ARG A 21 -7.94 7.46 20.54
CA ARG A 21 -8.00 8.11 21.85
C ARG A 21 -7.56 7.12 22.92
N GLU A 22 -6.34 7.25 23.42
CA GLU A 22 -5.80 6.39 24.48
C GLU A 22 -6.54 6.63 25.81
N LEU A 23 -7.35 5.65 26.21
CA LEU A 23 -8.16 5.70 27.42
C LEU A 23 -7.33 5.54 28.69
N SER A 24 -6.20 4.81 28.65
CA SER A 24 -5.35 4.62 29.84
C SER A 24 -4.60 5.88 30.27
N ALA A 25 -4.55 6.91 29.42
CA ALA A 25 -4.02 8.23 29.77
C ALA A 25 -4.93 8.97 30.76
N ASP A 26 -6.24 8.70 30.74
CA ASP A 26 -7.19 9.25 31.71
C ASP A 26 -7.13 8.48 33.03
N SER A 27 -6.69 9.15 34.09
CA SER A 27 -6.56 8.56 35.43
C SER A 27 -7.87 8.02 36.00
N GLN A 28 -9.02 8.60 35.66
CA GLN A 28 -10.33 8.15 36.13
C GLN A 28 -10.72 6.84 35.45
N ILE A 29 -10.60 6.77 34.11
CA ILE A 29 -10.89 5.55 33.34
C ILE A 29 -9.90 4.44 33.68
N ARG A 30 -8.62 4.78 33.83
CA ARG A 30 -7.57 3.84 34.22
C ARG A 30 -7.83 3.20 35.58
N ARG A 31 -8.46 3.90 36.53
CA ARG A 31 -8.81 3.37 37.86
C ARG A 31 -10.09 2.55 37.90
N LYS A 32 -10.95 2.61 36.87
CA LYS A 32 -12.13 1.73 36.79
C LYS A 32 -11.70 0.28 36.66
N PHE A 33 -12.46 -0.64 37.25
CA PHE A 33 -12.24 -2.08 37.10
C PHE A 33 -12.70 -2.60 35.73
N THR A 34 -13.77 -2.01 35.19
CA THR A 34 -14.33 -2.35 33.87
C THR A 34 -14.54 -1.09 33.05
N LEU A 35 -14.49 -1.21 31.72
CA LEU A 35 -14.87 -0.15 30.80
C LEU A 35 -16.37 -0.21 30.57
N GLY A 36 -17.04 0.93 30.68
CA GLY A 36 -18.46 1.07 30.36
C GLY A 36 -18.69 1.68 28.98
N GLU A 37 -19.93 1.64 28.54
CA GLU A 37 -20.39 2.18 27.25
C GLU A 37 -20.01 3.64 26.98
N ALA A 38 -20.08 4.47 28.03
CA ALA A 38 -19.72 5.88 27.92
C ALA A 38 -18.22 6.08 27.70
N ASP A 39 -17.37 5.18 28.22
CA ASP A 39 -15.91 5.29 28.13
C ASP A 39 -15.41 4.97 26.72
N ILE A 40 -16.07 3.99 26.09
CA ILE A 40 -15.66 3.41 24.81
C ILE A 40 -16.41 4.00 23.61
N ARG A 41 -17.30 4.97 23.81
CA ARG A 41 -18.08 5.57 22.72
C ARG A 41 -17.16 6.26 21.71
N PRO A 42 -17.17 5.83 20.42
CA PRO A 42 -16.44 6.54 19.38
C PRO A 42 -17.05 7.92 19.09
N ASP A 43 -16.22 8.81 18.57
CA ASP A 43 -16.65 10.14 18.12
C ASP A 43 -16.49 10.26 16.60
N PHE A 44 -17.60 10.48 15.94
CA PHE A 44 -17.72 10.61 14.49
C PHE A 44 -18.67 11.77 14.16
N ALA A 45 -18.53 12.88 14.90
CA ALA A 45 -19.23 14.12 14.61
C ALA A 45 -19.11 14.52 13.13
N LYS A 46 -20.11 15.27 12.65
CA LYS A 46 -20.23 15.60 11.23
C LYS A 46 -18.95 16.25 10.69
N GLU A 47 -18.36 17.13 11.47
CA GLU A 47 -17.14 17.88 11.17
C GLU A 47 -15.93 16.96 10.98
N TYR A 48 -15.86 15.86 11.73
CA TYR A 48 -14.78 14.87 11.59
C TYR A 48 -14.95 14.03 10.34
N LEU A 49 -16.19 13.64 10.02
CA LEU A 49 -16.51 12.89 8.81
C LEU A 49 -16.33 13.74 7.54
N GLU A 50 -16.56 15.05 7.62
CA GLU A 50 -16.19 16.02 6.57
C GLU A 50 -14.67 16.12 6.40
N GLN A 51 -13.92 16.01 7.50
CA GLN A 51 -12.44 15.96 7.48
C GLN A 51 -11.88 14.56 7.19
N GLY A 52 -12.73 13.55 6.96
CA GLY A 52 -12.31 12.19 6.62
C GLY A 52 -11.71 11.39 7.76
N TYR A 53 -12.11 11.64 9.02
CA TYR A 53 -11.68 10.80 10.14
C TYR A 53 -12.77 10.51 11.18
N VAL A 54 -12.52 9.49 11.98
CA VAL A 54 -13.28 9.13 13.20
C VAL A 54 -12.31 8.97 14.36
N VAL A 55 -12.79 9.19 15.58
CA VAL A 55 -12.00 9.02 16.80
C VAL A 55 -12.49 7.78 17.54
N PHE A 56 -11.66 6.75 17.59
CA PHE A 56 -11.97 5.51 18.31
C PHE A 56 -11.16 5.43 19.60
N PRO A 57 -11.80 5.16 20.74
CA PRO A 57 -11.07 4.92 21.97
C PRO A 57 -10.40 3.57 21.96
N VAL A 58 -9.18 3.53 22.47
CA VAL A 58 -8.36 2.32 22.64
C VAL A 58 -7.83 2.26 24.06
N TYR A 59 -7.56 1.05 24.55
CA TYR A 59 -6.95 0.85 25.87
C TYR A 59 -5.71 -0.03 25.70
N ARG A 60 -4.53 0.58 25.68
CA ARG A 60 -3.25 -0.13 25.43
C ARG A 60 -2.53 -0.60 26.69
N ASP A 61 -3.04 -0.23 27.89
CA ASP A 61 -2.47 -0.68 29.17
C ASP A 61 -2.85 -2.13 29.47
N SER A 62 -1.87 -3.03 29.40
CA SER A 62 -2.07 -4.47 29.51
C SER A 62 -1.93 -5.02 30.94
N ARG A 63 -1.91 -4.16 31.97
CA ARG A 63 -1.73 -4.59 33.36
C ARG A 63 -2.91 -5.42 33.85
N ILE A 64 -2.61 -6.59 34.42
CA ILE A 64 -3.57 -7.48 35.04
C ILE A 64 -3.79 -7.04 36.49
N LEU A 65 -5.03 -6.72 36.82
CA LEU A 65 -5.45 -6.43 38.18
C LEU A 65 -5.73 -7.74 38.95
N PRO A 66 -5.34 -7.84 40.24
CA PRO A 66 -5.55 -9.02 41.07
C PRO A 66 -7.04 -9.23 41.38
N LEU A 67 -7.37 -10.23 42.21
CA LEU A 67 -8.75 -10.52 42.65
C LEU A 67 -9.72 -10.78 41.49
N GLN A 68 -9.23 -11.47 40.46
CA GLN A 68 -9.98 -11.79 39.25
C GLN A 68 -10.44 -10.56 38.45
N PHE A 69 -9.97 -9.34 38.70
CA PHE A 69 -10.33 -8.17 37.90
C PHE A 69 -9.76 -8.21 36.48
N GLY A 70 -8.65 -8.93 36.26
CA GLY A 70 -8.08 -9.12 34.93
C GLY A 70 -7.48 -7.84 34.36
N ALA A 71 -7.19 -7.84 33.06
CA ALA A 71 -6.80 -6.62 32.34
C ALA A 71 -8.01 -6.05 31.59
N LYS A 72 -8.08 -4.72 31.41
CA LYS A 72 -9.08 -4.10 30.52
C LYS A 72 -8.57 -4.12 29.09
N PHE A 73 -9.47 -4.20 28.13
CA PHE A 73 -9.13 -3.95 26.74
C PHE A 73 -10.25 -3.19 26.03
N CYS A 74 -9.83 -2.41 25.05
CA CYS A 74 -10.67 -1.77 24.06
C CYS A 74 -9.79 -1.61 22.82
N ASP A 75 -10.16 -2.28 21.74
CA ASP A 75 -9.45 -2.22 20.48
C ASP A 75 -10.46 -2.22 19.33
N TYR A 76 -9.98 -2.07 18.10
CA TYR A 76 -10.83 -2.15 16.93
C TYR A 76 -10.12 -2.86 15.78
N ARG A 77 -10.93 -3.41 14.88
CA ARG A 77 -10.49 -3.89 13.57
C ARG A 77 -11.31 -3.24 12.48
N ILE A 78 -10.69 -3.00 11.33
CA ILE A 78 -11.32 -2.38 10.18
C ILE A 78 -11.51 -3.42 9.09
N ILE A 79 -12.70 -3.49 8.51
CA ILE A 79 -12.98 -4.17 7.26
C ILE A 79 -13.24 -3.10 6.22
N ASN A 80 -12.36 -3.04 5.21
CA ASN A 80 -12.42 -2.02 4.17
C ASN A 80 -12.99 -2.61 2.88
N TYR A 81 -13.91 -1.87 2.26
CA TYR A 81 -14.56 -2.22 1.00
C TYR A 81 -14.27 -1.19 -0.10
N GLY A 82 -13.35 -0.25 0.11
CA GLY A 82 -13.08 0.86 -0.79
C GLY A 82 -13.72 2.15 -0.28
N ASP A 83 -14.83 2.55 -0.88
CA ASP A 83 -15.60 3.74 -0.45
C ASP A 83 -16.50 3.51 0.76
N ALA A 84 -16.47 2.30 1.32
CA ALA A 84 -17.17 1.92 2.54
C ALA A 84 -16.23 1.15 3.47
N CYS A 85 -16.43 1.31 4.78
CA CYS A 85 -15.70 0.53 5.78
C CYS A 85 -16.56 0.21 7.00
N GLU A 86 -16.32 -0.95 7.59
CA GLU A 86 -16.87 -1.37 8.87
C GLU A 86 -15.76 -1.38 9.92
N ILE A 87 -15.94 -0.61 10.99
CA ILE A 87 -15.04 -0.60 12.14
C ILE A 87 -15.72 -1.40 13.25
N ILE A 88 -15.11 -2.53 13.62
CA ILE A 88 -15.60 -3.41 14.66
C ILE A 88 -14.78 -3.13 15.92
N GLN A 89 -15.41 -2.50 16.90
CA GLN A 89 -14.81 -2.24 18.22
C GLN A 89 -15.08 -3.42 19.14
N GLU A 90 -14.03 -3.91 19.80
CA GLU A 90 -14.08 -4.99 20.77
C GLU A 90 -13.55 -4.48 22.10
N TYR A 91 -14.27 -4.73 23.19
CA TYR A 91 -13.90 -4.23 24.50
C TYR A 91 -14.40 -5.15 25.62
N GLY A 92 -13.80 -4.97 26.79
CA GLY A 92 -14.19 -5.65 28.01
C GLY A 92 -12.98 -6.00 28.83
N LYS A 93 -12.89 -7.27 29.20
CA LYS A 93 -11.86 -7.78 30.09
C LYS A 93 -11.06 -8.91 29.43
N LEU A 94 -9.75 -8.85 29.60
CA LEU A 94 -8.82 -9.92 29.29
C LEU A 94 -8.52 -10.73 30.56
N GLU A 95 -8.37 -12.03 30.37
CA GLU A 95 -7.92 -12.98 31.39
C GLU A 95 -6.66 -13.71 30.91
N MET A 96 -5.88 -14.25 31.86
CA MET A 96 -4.76 -15.12 31.49
C MET A 96 -5.30 -16.35 30.78
N ASN A 97 -4.67 -16.72 29.67
CA ASN A 97 -4.96 -17.99 29.05
C ASN A 97 -4.43 -19.12 29.95
N PRO A 98 -5.30 -20.04 30.44
CA PRO A 98 -4.87 -21.12 31.33
C PRO A 98 -3.95 -22.14 30.64
N GLN A 99 -3.93 -22.17 29.31
CA GLN A 99 -3.08 -23.07 28.51
C GLN A 99 -1.74 -22.43 28.13
N ASP A 100 -1.65 -21.09 28.11
CA ASP A 100 -0.41 -20.36 27.82
C ASP A 100 -0.41 -19.00 28.52
N THR A 101 0.26 -18.92 29.66
CA THR A 101 0.32 -17.73 30.50
C THR A 101 1.02 -16.52 29.85
N ARG A 102 1.67 -16.71 28.69
CA ARG A 102 2.27 -15.61 27.91
C ARG A 102 1.23 -14.80 27.14
N TYR A 103 0.05 -15.37 26.91
CA TYR A 103 -1.01 -14.72 26.14
C TYR A 103 -2.23 -14.46 27.00
N MET A 104 -2.83 -13.30 26.78
CA MET A 104 -4.12 -12.96 27.32
C MET A 104 -5.20 -13.22 26.28
N LYS A 105 -6.38 -13.65 26.74
CA LYS A 105 -7.55 -13.82 25.88
C LYS A 105 -8.71 -12.99 26.42
N PRO A 106 -9.65 -12.57 25.56
CA PRO A 106 -10.92 -12.03 26.03
C PRO A 106 -11.60 -13.02 26.98
N SER A 107 -12.06 -12.52 28.11
CA SER A 107 -12.84 -13.31 29.06
C SER A 107 -14.17 -13.70 28.41
N LEU A 108 -14.56 -14.97 28.54
CA LEU A 108 -15.77 -15.52 27.91
C LEU A 108 -17.05 -14.82 28.38
N ASP A 109 -17.04 -14.28 29.60
CA ASP A 109 -18.21 -13.67 30.24
C ASP A 109 -18.42 -12.21 29.79
N ASN A 110 -17.46 -11.59 29.09
CA ASN A 110 -17.51 -10.16 28.84
C ASN A 110 -16.78 -9.63 27.57
N PRO A 111 -16.79 -10.32 26.41
CA PRO A 111 -16.39 -9.68 25.17
C PRO A 111 -17.60 -9.00 24.54
N MET A 112 -17.60 -7.67 24.54
CA MET A 112 -18.60 -6.89 23.82
C MET A 112 -18.02 -6.46 22.47
N SER A 113 -18.78 -6.66 21.39
CA SER A 113 -18.38 -6.27 20.04
C SER A 113 -19.43 -5.37 19.42
N ARG A 114 -18.99 -4.31 18.74
CA ARG A 114 -19.86 -3.32 18.09
C ARG A 114 -19.33 -2.95 16.73
N SER A 115 -20.21 -3.01 15.74
CA SER A 115 -19.93 -2.58 14.38
C SER A 115 -20.38 -1.14 14.14
N PHE A 116 -19.50 -0.34 13.56
CA PHE A 116 -19.76 1.00 13.07
C PHE A 116 -19.49 1.03 11.57
N ARG A 117 -20.52 1.34 10.77
CA ARG A 117 -20.47 1.24 9.31
C ARG A 117 -20.45 2.64 8.71
N PHE A 118 -19.47 2.92 7.86
CA PHE A 118 -19.26 4.22 7.24
C PHE A 118 -19.15 4.09 5.72
N TYR A 119 -19.62 5.09 5.00
CA TYR A 119 -19.45 5.19 3.55
C TYR A 119 -19.17 6.62 3.13
N TYR A 120 -18.46 6.78 2.02
CA TYR A 120 -18.22 8.07 1.40
C TYR A 120 -19.40 8.44 0.50
N ASP A 121 -20.08 9.54 0.82
CA ASP A 121 -21.10 10.11 -0.03
C ASP A 121 -20.46 11.09 -1.02
N ARG A 122 -20.35 10.66 -2.28
CA ARG A 122 -19.77 11.46 -3.37
C ARG A 122 -20.57 12.73 -3.66
N THR A 123 -21.89 12.74 -3.44
CA THR A 123 -22.73 13.91 -3.70
C THR A 123 -22.47 15.01 -2.67
N GLU A 124 -22.27 14.62 -1.42
CA GLU A 124 -21.95 15.55 -0.32
C GLU A 124 -20.45 15.73 -0.06
N GLY A 125 -19.60 14.97 -0.75
CA GLY A 125 -18.14 15.02 -0.60
C GLY A 125 -17.61 14.60 0.78
N ARG A 126 -18.36 13.82 1.55
CA ARG A 126 -18.01 13.48 2.95
C ARG A 126 -18.44 12.07 3.35
N TYR A 127 -17.88 11.58 4.45
CA TYR A 127 -18.32 10.32 5.05
C TYR A 127 -19.66 10.45 5.79
N LYS A 128 -20.41 9.35 5.82
CA LYS A 128 -21.66 9.19 6.57
C LYS A 128 -21.67 7.84 7.29
N GLN A 129 -22.37 7.78 8.42
CA GLN A 129 -22.63 6.55 9.13
C GLN A 129 -23.90 5.88 8.58
N GLU A 130 -23.86 4.57 8.35
CA GLU A 130 -25.03 3.75 8.00
C GLU A 130 -25.46 2.91 9.21
N ASN A 131 -26.68 3.17 9.70
CA ASN A 131 -27.23 2.45 10.85
C ASN A 131 -28.16 1.29 10.42
N SER A 132 -28.59 1.26 9.15
CA SER A 132 -29.42 0.18 8.62
C SER A 132 -28.57 -0.94 8.05
N GLU A 133 -28.68 -2.12 8.64
CA GLU A 133 -28.01 -3.32 8.14
C GLU A 133 -28.42 -3.68 6.72
N ALA A 134 -29.71 -3.59 6.38
CA ALA A 134 -30.18 -3.87 5.03
C ALA A 134 -29.54 -2.94 4.00
N LYS A 135 -29.46 -1.63 4.29
CA LYS A 135 -28.81 -0.65 3.39
C LYS A 135 -27.30 -0.87 3.29
N TRP A 136 -26.66 -1.25 4.40
CA TRP A 136 -25.24 -1.59 4.42
C TRP A 136 -24.95 -2.79 3.51
N LEU A 137 -25.71 -3.87 3.66
CA LEU A 137 -25.53 -5.08 2.86
C LEU A 137 -25.74 -4.83 1.37
N LEU A 138 -26.75 -4.02 1.00
CA LEU A 138 -26.96 -3.61 -0.39
C LEU A 138 -25.75 -2.85 -0.95
N ARG A 139 -25.21 -1.88 -0.19
CA ARG A 139 -24.04 -1.11 -0.61
C ARG A 139 -22.78 -1.98 -0.76
N VAL A 140 -22.53 -2.87 0.19
CA VAL A 140 -21.41 -3.83 0.10
C VAL A 140 -21.59 -4.76 -1.10
N ALA A 141 -22.82 -5.18 -1.41
CA ALA A 141 -23.11 -5.99 -2.59
C ALA A 141 -22.85 -5.24 -3.91
N GLU A 142 -23.20 -3.95 -3.99
CA GLU A 142 -22.90 -3.10 -5.15
C GLU A 142 -21.39 -2.97 -5.38
N ILE A 143 -20.64 -2.65 -4.33
CA ILE A 143 -19.17 -2.59 -4.37
C ILE A 143 -18.58 -3.92 -4.82
N LYS A 144 -19.06 -5.02 -4.24
CA LYS A 144 -18.60 -6.36 -4.58
C LYS A 144 -18.88 -6.71 -6.04
N SER A 145 -20.07 -6.36 -6.55
CA SER A 145 -20.41 -6.55 -7.95
C SER A 145 -19.48 -5.79 -8.90
N ILE A 146 -19.00 -4.60 -8.51
CA ILE A 146 -18.01 -3.85 -9.29
C ILE A 146 -16.66 -4.57 -9.21
N LYS A 147 -16.21 -4.95 -8.00
CA LYS A 147 -14.93 -5.66 -7.78
C LYS A 147 -14.87 -6.98 -8.55
N GLU A 148 -15.99 -7.67 -8.70
CA GLU A 148 -16.10 -8.96 -9.40
C GLU A 148 -16.51 -8.81 -10.88
N SER A 149 -16.54 -7.59 -11.41
CA SER A 149 -16.87 -7.36 -12.82
C SER A 149 -15.78 -7.89 -13.77
N GLU A 150 -16.20 -8.27 -14.97
CA GLU A 150 -15.29 -8.77 -16.02
C GLU A 150 -14.19 -7.75 -16.35
N SER A 151 -14.53 -6.45 -16.43
CA SER A 151 -13.55 -5.39 -16.71
C SER A 151 -12.49 -5.24 -15.61
N VAL A 152 -12.85 -5.47 -14.34
CA VAL A 152 -11.88 -5.48 -13.23
C VAL A 152 -10.98 -6.72 -13.34
N ASN A 153 -11.57 -7.89 -13.61
CA ASN A 153 -10.81 -9.12 -13.82
C ASN A 153 -9.81 -8.99 -14.97
N ASP A 154 -10.24 -8.47 -16.12
CA ASP A 154 -9.39 -8.26 -17.29
C ASP A 154 -8.23 -7.31 -16.97
N LEU A 155 -8.48 -6.21 -16.26
CA LEU A 155 -7.44 -5.26 -15.85
C LEU A 155 -6.39 -5.92 -14.94
N VAL A 156 -6.83 -6.75 -13.99
CA VAL A 156 -5.92 -7.51 -13.11
C VAL A 156 -5.05 -8.45 -13.94
N TRP A 157 -5.65 -9.22 -14.84
CA TRP A 157 -4.90 -10.15 -15.70
C TRP A 157 -3.95 -9.43 -16.65
N MET A 158 -4.33 -8.30 -17.22
CA MET A 158 -3.43 -7.50 -18.05
C MET A 158 -2.17 -7.06 -17.31
N PHE A 159 -2.30 -6.64 -16.04
CA PHE A 159 -1.12 -6.35 -15.22
C PHE A 159 -0.30 -7.61 -14.92
N TYR A 160 -0.94 -8.73 -14.61
CA TYR A 160 -0.26 -9.99 -14.25
C TYR A 160 0.50 -10.57 -15.44
N ASP A 161 -0.13 -10.61 -16.62
CA ASP A 161 0.46 -11.10 -17.86
C ASP A 161 1.66 -10.23 -18.25
N PHE A 162 1.49 -8.90 -18.21
CA PHE A 162 2.60 -7.96 -18.43
C PHE A 162 3.75 -8.20 -17.44
N TYR A 163 3.46 -8.24 -16.12
CA TYR A 163 4.50 -8.34 -15.11
C TYR A 163 5.23 -9.70 -15.19
N SER A 164 4.49 -10.79 -15.45
CA SER A 164 5.08 -12.11 -15.68
C SER A 164 6.02 -12.07 -16.87
N ASP A 165 5.52 -11.61 -18.01
CA ASP A 165 6.28 -11.55 -19.26
C ASP A 165 7.52 -10.63 -19.15
N PHE A 166 7.32 -9.40 -18.73
CA PHE A 166 8.35 -8.36 -18.72
C PHE A 166 9.40 -8.57 -17.61
N TRP A 167 8.97 -9.00 -16.41
CA TRP A 167 9.85 -9.03 -15.24
C TRP A 167 10.25 -10.45 -14.77
N ILE A 168 9.27 -11.34 -14.64
CA ILE A 168 9.54 -12.73 -14.22
C ILE A 168 10.30 -13.46 -15.32
N ASP A 169 9.81 -13.41 -16.55
CA ASP A 169 10.39 -14.00 -17.76
C ASP A 169 11.29 -13.02 -18.52
N ARG A 170 11.88 -12.04 -17.82
CA ARG A 170 12.67 -10.94 -18.41
C ARG A 170 13.76 -11.37 -19.38
N VAL A 171 14.34 -12.56 -19.22
CA VAL A 171 15.35 -13.09 -20.17
C VAL A 171 14.72 -13.40 -21.52
N GLN A 172 13.56 -14.05 -21.51
CA GLN A 172 12.80 -14.36 -22.73
C GLN A 172 12.25 -13.08 -23.34
N CYS A 173 11.71 -12.17 -22.53
CA CYS A 173 11.23 -10.88 -23.00
C CYS A 173 12.35 -10.11 -23.72
N ARG A 174 13.53 -9.97 -23.10
CA ARG A 174 14.69 -9.31 -23.73
C ARG A 174 15.14 -9.97 -25.03
N SER A 175 15.13 -11.30 -25.06
CA SER A 175 15.48 -12.06 -26.26
C SER A 175 14.52 -11.80 -27.42
N ARG A 176 13.21 -11.62 -27.18
CA ARG A 176 12.24 -11.25 -28.25
C ARG A 176 12.53 -9.90 -28.90
N PHE A 177 13.19 -8.99 -28.18
CA PHE A 177 13.64 -7.69 -28.68
C PHE A 177 15.13 -7.68 -29.05
N ASN A 178 15.77 -8.84 -29.24
CA ASN A 178 17.19 -8.98 -29.61
C ASN A 178 18.18 -8.24 -28.68
N LEU A 179 17.85 -8.05 -27.40
CA LEU A 179 18.68 -7.27 -26.47
C LEU A 179 19.88 -8.05 -25.89
N ASP A 180 20.07 -9.31 -26.28
CA ASP A 180 21.05 -10.22 -25.68
C ASP A 180 22.26 -10.50 -26.59
N ASP A 181 22.16 -10.28 -27.91
CA ASP A 181 23.29 -10.42 -28.85
C ASP A 181 23.34 -9.25 -29.84
N LYS A 182 24.30 -8.34 -29.64
CA LYS A 182 24.58 -7.18 -30.50
C LYS A 182 23.34 -6.35 -30.85
N PRO A 183 22.64 -5.80 -29.85
CA PRO A 183 21.44 -4.99 -30.09
C PRO A 183 21.74 -3.78 -30.95
N THR A 184 20.76 -3.38 -31.75
CA THR A 184 20.72 -2.11 -32.47
C THR A 184 20.02 -1.03 -31.65
N HIS A 185 20.07 0.22 -32.10
CA HIS A 185 19.26 1.27 -31.47
C HIS A 185 17.75 1.03 -31.66
N LEU A 186 17.34 0.42 -32.79
CA LEU A 186 15.95 0.03 -33.05
C LEU A 186 15.44 -1.01 -32.06
N ASP A 187 16.25 -2.02 -31.73
CA ASP A 187 15.89 -3.05 -30.74
C ASP A 187 15.56 -2.44 -29.37
N TYR A 188 16.34 -1.43 -28.94
CA TYR A 188 16.03 -0.68 -27.72
C TYR A 188 14.78 0.18 -27.88
N MET A 189 14.57 0.82 -29.02
CA MET A 189 13.36 1.61 -29.31
C MET A 189 12.09 0.77 -29.19
N ASP A 190 12.09 -0.44 -29.76
CA ASP A 190 10.94 -1.36 -29.68
C ASP A 190 10.69 -1.83 -28.25
N TYR A 191 11.75 -2.15 -27.50
CA TYR A 191 11.66 -2.53 -26.09
C TYR A 191 11.09 -1.41 -25.21
N ILE A 192 11.54 -0.17 -25.38
CA ILE A 192 11.02 0.96 -24.60
C ILE A 192 9.59 1.32 -25.03
N TYR A 193 9.23 1.17 -26.31
CA TYR A 193 7.86 1.37 -26.78
C TYR A 193 6.91 0.35 -26.17
N TYR A 194 7.31 -0.93 -26.12
CA TYR A 194 6.55 -1.96 -25.42
C TYR A 194 6.32 -1.58 -23.95
N LEU A 195 7.40 -1.23 -23.23
CA LEU A 195 7.28 -0.81 -21.83
C LEU A 195 6.34 0.38 -21.65
N ASP A 196 6.50 1.44 -22.46
CA ASP A 196 5.69 2.65 -22.41
C ASP A 196 4.19 2.35 -22.55
N CYS A 197 3.83 1.51 -23.53
CA CYS A 197 2.44 1.07 -23.71
C CYS A 197 1.90 0.31 -22.49
N GLN A 198 2.74 -0.43 -21.77
CA GLN A 198 2.32 -1.22 -20.61
C GLN A 198 2.27 -0.41 -19.31
N LEU A 199 2.92 0.76 -19.24
CA LEU A 199 2.87 1.61 -18.05
C LEU A 199 1.45 2.13 -17.77
N GLU A 200 0.61 2.29 -18.79
CA GLU A 200 -0.81 2.60 -18.61
C GLU A 200 -1.53 1.50 -17.79
N ASN A 201 -1.22 0.23 -18.05
CA ASN A 201 -1.78 -0.91 -17.32
C ASN A 201 -1.32 -0.91 -15.86
N VAL A 202 -0.06 -0.55 -15.62
CA VAL A 202 0.49 -0.41 -14.25
C VAL A 202 -0.22 0.71 -13.49
N LYS A 203 -0.45 1.88 -14.12
CA LYS A 203 -1.20 2.99 -13.51
C LYS A 203 -2.65 2.61 -13.21
N ALA A 204 -3.31 1.95 -14.15
CA ALA A 204 -4.69 1.51 -13.99
C ALA A 204 -4.83 0.46 -12.87
N TYR A 205 -3.92 -0.51 -12.81
CA TYR A 205 -3.91 -1.51 -11.74
C TYR A 205 -3.65 -0.90 -10.36
N THR A 206 -2.68 0.01 -10.23
CA THR A 206 -2.41 0.68 -8.94
C THR A 206 -3.58 1.57 -8.50
N LEU A 207 -4.29 2.22 -9.44
CA LEU A 207 -5.53 2.95 -9.16
C LEU A 207 -6.63 2.01 -8.67
N LEU A 208 -6.81 0.85 -9.30
CA LEU A 208 -7.78 -0.16 -8.87
C LEU A 208 -7.52 -0.60 -7.43
N LEU A 209 -6.26 -0.92 -7.09
CA LEU A 209 -5.87 -1.26 -5.71
C LEU A 209 -6.16 -0.12 -4.73
N ARG A 210 -5.95 1.13 -5.14
CA ARG A 210 -6.27 2.30 -4.32
C ARG A 210 -7.77 2.47 -4.09
N ILE A 211 -8.61 2.23 -5.10
CA ILE A 211 -10.08 2.33 -5.00
C ILE A 211 -10.61 1.31 -4.00
N PHE A 212 -10.09 0.08 -4.02
CA PHE A 212 -10.48 -0.98 -3.10
C PHE A 212 -9.65 -1.04 -1.80
N SER A 213 -8.92 0.04 -1.50
CA SER A 213 -8.14 0.21 -0.28
C SER A 213 -7.09 -0.89 0.00
N GLU A 214 -6.57 -1.51 -1.06
CA GLU A 214 -5.43 -2.42 -1.00
C GLU A 214 -4.08 -1.66 -1.07
N LEU A 215 -4.11 -0.40 -1.48
CA LEU A 215 -3.02 0.58 -1.33
C LEU A 215 -3.53 1.82 -0.61
N ASP A 216 -2.73 2.34 0.33
CA ASP A 216 -3.02 3.62 0.97
C ASP A 216 -2.73 4.81 0.01
N GLU A 217 -3.18 6.02 0.34
CA GLU A 217 -2.98 7.19 -0.54
C GLU A 217 -1.50 7.53 -0.70
N GLU A 218 -0.68 7.41 0.34
CA GLU A 218 0.75 7.74 0.23
C GLU A 218 1.48 6.71 -0.65
N GLU A 219 1.17 5.42 -0.50
CA GLU A 219 1.68 4.32 -1.33
C GLU A 219 1.27 4.46 -2.80
N TYR A 220 0.00 4.80 -3.04
CA TYR A 220 -0.52 5.06 -4.39
C TYR A 220 0.18 6.26 -5.03
N GLN A 221 0.28 7.39 -4.33
CA GLN A 221 0.94 8.59 -4.85
C GLN A 221 2.41 8.33 -5.16
N LEU A 222 3.11 7.60 -4.30
CA LEU A 222 4.50 7.23 -4.58
C LEU A 222 4.62 6.31 -5.80
N SER A 223 3.69 5.37 -5.96
CA SER A 223 3.64 4.50 -7.14
C SER A 223 3.42 5.31 -8.43
N VAL A 224 2.50 6.28 -8.42
CA VAL A 224 2.26 7.18 -9.56
C VAL A 224 3.51 7.99 -9.90
N GLN A 225 4.11 8.66 -8.90
CA GLN A 225 5.33 9.44 -9.10
C GLN A 225 6.48 8.59 -9.64
N MET A 226 6.55 7.32 -9.25
CA MET A 226 7.56 6.39 -9.75
C MET A 226 7.35 6.02 -11.21
N VAL A 227 6.11 5.75 -11.62
CA VAL A 227 5.80 5.48 -13.02
C VAL A 227 6.09 6.73 -13.86
N ASP A 228 5.67 7.91 -13.41
CA ASP A 228 5.96 9.18 -14.11
C ASP A 228 7.47 9.46 -14.21
N SER A 229 8.26 9.07 -13.21
CA SER A 229 9.72 9.15 -13.24
C SER A 229 10.31 8.22 -14.30
N LEU A 230 9.79 6.99 -14.42
CA LEU A 230 10.20 6.04 -15.44
C LEU A 230 9.83 6.51 -16.85
N GLU A 231 8.63 7.06 -17.06
CA GLU A 231 8.20 7.65 -18.34
C GLU A 231 9.15 8.77 -18.79
N LYS A 232 9.56 9.64 -17.87
CA LYS A 232 10.59 10.66 -18.17
C LYS A 232 11.92 10.04 -18.60
N GLN A 233 12.33 8.92 -18.00
CA GLN A 233 13.54 8.21 -18.44
C GLN A 233 13.36 7.53 -19.80
N ILE A 234 12.17 7.01 -20.09
CA ILE A 234 11.82 6.46 -21.40
C ILE A 234 11.92 7.54 -22.47
N GLU A 235 11.36 8.73 -22.24
CA GLU A 235 11.42 9.84 -23.20
C GLU A 235 12.86 10.31 -23.44
N ASN A 236 13.64 10.51 -22.36
CA ASN A 236 15.06 10.84 -22.49
C ASN A 236 15.83 9.79 -23.31
N CYS A 237 15.51 8.50 -23.12
CA CYS A 237 16.10 7.40 -23.86
C CYS A 237 15.69 7.42 -25.33
N ARG A 238 14.42 7.66 -25.60
CA ARG A 238 13.86 7.80 -26.95
C ARG A 238 14.53 8.93 -27.72
N GLU A 239 14.66 10.11 -27.11
CA GLU A 239 15.38 11.24 -27.70
C GLU A 239 16.85 10.89 -28.01
N TYR A 240 17.52 10.19 -27.09
CA TYR A 240 18.92 9.77 -27.29
C TYR A 240 19.04 8.79 -28.48
N LEU A 241 18.19 7.77 -28.54
CA LEU A 241 18.22 6.76 -29.60
C LEU A 241 17.90 7.37 -30.98
N HIS A 242 16.94 8.30 -31.06
CA HIS A 242 16.60 8.99 -32.32
C HIS A 242 17.71 9.89 -32.89
N ARG A 243 18.70 10.28 -32.08
CA ARG A 243 19.86 11.05 -32.56
C ARG A 243 20.90 10.18 -33.27
N ASN A 244 20.76 8.86 -33.19
CA ASN A 244 21.64 7.88 -33.81
C ASN A 244 20.95 7.21 -35.01
N VAL A 245 21.72 6.54 -35.87
CA VAL A 245 21.17 5.68 -36.92
C VAL A 245 20.55 4.45 -36.25
N LEU A 246 19.29 4.15 -36.54
CA LEU A 246 18.51 3.16 -35.79
C LEU A 246 19.02 1.73 -36.01
N GLU A 247 19.48 1.43 -37.23
CA GLU A 247 19.98 0.13 -37.65
C GLU A 247 21.43 -0.13 -37.19
N ASP A 248 22.12 0.90 -36.72
CA ASP A 248 23.48 0.76 -36.20
C ASP A 248 23.46 0.00 -34.87
N ARG A 249 24.53 -0.77 -34.64
CA ARG A 249 24.75 -1.47 -33.38
C ARG A 249 24.87 -0.47 -32.25
N PHE A 250 24.17 -0.76 -31.16
CA PHE A 250 24.33 -0.03 -29.92
C PHE A 250 25.74 -0.26 -29.35
N ASP A 251 26.47 0.83 -29.13
CA ASP A 251 27.76 0.82 -28.44
C ASP A 251 27.61 1.33 -27.00
N PRO A 252 27.77 0.48 -25.97
CA PRO A 252 27.74 0.90 -24.57
C PRO A 252 28.76 1.98 -24.22
N LYS A 253 29.89 2.05 -24.94
CA LYS A 253 30.89 3.10 -24.73
C LYS A 253 30.37 4.46 -25.17
N ASN A 254 29.60 4.50 -26.27
CA ASN A 254 28.97 5.72 -26.74
C ASN A 254 27.91 6.20 -25.73
N ASP A 255 27.09 5.29 -25.18
CA ASP A 255 26.13 5.62 -24.11
C ASP A 255 26.82 6.18 -22.87
N ALA A 256 27.98 5.62 -22.47
CA ALA A 256 28.75 6.12 -21.34
C ALA A 256 29.23 7.57 -21.52
N LEU A 257 29.59 7.98 -22.74
CA LEU A 257 29.96 9.36 -23.06
C LEU A 257 28.76 10.32 -23.06
N HIS A 258 27.56 9.81 -23.31
CA HIS A 258 26.32 10.58 -23.36
C HIS A 258 25.51 10.49 -22.06
N GLY A 259 26.17 10.19 -20.94
CA GLY A 259 25.56 10.25 -19.62
C GLY A 259 24.83 8.98 -19.19
N LYS A 260 25.09 7.84 -19.84
CA LYS A 260 24.61 6.51 -19.46
C LYS A 260 23.09 6.38 -19.49
N THR A 261 22.47 6.83 -20.57
CA THR A 261 21.01 6.97 -20.71
C THR A 261 20.32 5.61 -20.60
N ILE A 262 20.83 4.59 -21.31
CA ILE A 262 20.26 3.24 -21.29
C ILE A 262 20.47 2.57 -19.93
N GLU A 263 21.66 2.72 -19.33
CA GLU A 263 21.95 2.18 -17.99
C GLU A 263 21.02 2.79 -16.92
N LYS A 264 20.77 4.11 -16.99
CA LYS A 264 19.85 4.82 -16.10
C LYS A 264 18.42 4.35 -16.25
N LEU A 265 17.96 4.10 -17.48
CA LEU A 265 16.64 3.52 -17.74
C LEU A 265 16.53 2.14 -17.09
N HIS A 266 17.48 1.24 -17.32
CA HIS A 266 17.49 -0.09 -16.69
C HIS A 266 17.50 0.00 -15.16
N LYS A 267 18.22 0.96 -14.58
CA LYS A 267 18.20 1.18 -13.13
C LYS A 267 16.80 1.56 -12.63
N HIS A 268 16.07 2.40 -13.35
CA HIS A 268 14.70 2.77 -12.99
C HIS A 268 13.71 1.61 -13.15
N ILE A 269 13.85 0.83 -14.23
CA ILE A 269 13.08 -0.42 -14.41
C ILE A 269 13.29 -1.35 -13.22
N ASN A 270 14.54 -1.56 -12.78
CA ASN A 270 14.84 -2.35 -11.59
C ASN A 270 14.21 -1.78 -10.32
N ILE A 271 14.32 -0.46 -10.11
CA ILE A 271 13.73 0.21 -8.95
C ILE A 271 12.20 0.01 -8.89
N LEU A 272 11.53 0.00 -10.04
CA LEU A 272 10.08 -0.14 -10.09
C LEU A 272 9.60 -1.58 -9.93
N PHE A 273 10.19 -2.50 -10.71
CA PHE A 273 9.65 -3.85 -10.86
C PHE A 273 10.37 -4.92 -10.02
N LYS A 274 11.60 -4.69 -9.54
CA LYS A 274 12.23 -5.65 -8.62
C LYS A 274 11.60 -5.53 -7.23
N PRO A 275 11.09 -6.60 -6.60
CA PRO A 275 10.49 -6.51 -5.27
C PRO A 275 11.36 -5.74 -4.25
N GLY A 276 10.82 -4.66 -3.72
CA GLY A 276 11.53 -3.77 -2.81
C GLY A 276 10.65 -2.70 -2.18
N PHE A 277 11.25 -1.94 -1.27
CA PHE A 277 10.62 -0.83 -0.58
C PHE A 277 11.38 0.47 -0.83
N PHE A 278 10.64 1.53 -1.11
CA PHE A 278 11.10 2.90 -0.90
C PHE A 278 11.00 3.21 0.59
N VAL A 279 12.09 3.68 1.17
CA VAL A 279 12.16 3.94 2.60
C VAL A 279 12.15 5.43 2.84
N ASP A 280 11.19 5.88 3.66
CA ASP A 280 11.21 7.19 4.28
C ASP A 280 11.82 7.07 5.67
N PRO A 281 13.11 7.45 5.82
CA PRO A 281 13.80 7.35 7.10
C PRO A 281 13.29 8.35 8.14
N LEU A 282 12.62 9.43 7.71
CA LEU A 282 12.08 10.47 8.60
C LEU A 282 10.77 10.03 9.24
N LYS A 283 9.88 9.40 8.45
CA LYS A 283 8.62 8.82 8.92
C LYS A 283 8.74 7.37 9.43
N GLU A 284 9.91 6.75 9.26
CA GLU A 284 10.12 5.32 9.52
C GLU A 284 9.15 4.42 8.74
N LYS A 285 8.78 4.84 7.52
CA LYS A 285 7.77 4.18 6.71
C LYS A 285 8.40 3.50 5.48
N LEU A 286 7.91 2.31 5.17
CA LEU A 286 8.27 1.53 3.99
C LEU A 286 7.10 1.60 3.02
N TYR A 287 7.36 2.04 1.79
CA TYR A 287 6.38 2.06 0.72
C TYR A 287 6.76 1.00 -0.32
N PRO A 288 5.89 0.02 -0.61
CA PRO A 288 6.20 -1.04 -1.57
C PRO A 288 6.30 -0.46 -2.97
N ASN A 289 7.26 -0.95 -3.77
CA ASN A 289 7.26 -0.70 -5.21
C ASN A 289 6.33 -1.68 -5.96
N ILE A 290 6.17 -1.53 -7.27
CA ILE A 290 5.31 -2.40 -8.09
C ILE A 290 5.68 -3.88 -7.93
N GLY A 291 6.98 -4.18 -7.86
CA GLY A 291 7.43 -5.54 -7.63
C GLY A 291 6.98 -6.13 -6.29
N GLN A 292 7.04 -5.34 -5.22
CA GLN A 292 6.60 -5.76 -3.89
C GLN A 292 5.07 -5.80 -3.77
N ILE A 293 4.36 -4.94 -4.51
CA ILE A 293 2.90 -4.98 -4.64
C ILE A 293 2.46 -6.29 -5.27
N TYR A 294 3.16 -6.75 -6.31
CA TYR A 294 2.93 -8.06 -6.92
C TYR A 294 3.28 -9.20 -5.95
N ASP A 295 4.48 -9.17 -5.36
CA ASP A 295 5.03 -10.26 -4.54
C ASP A 295 4.22 -10.52 -3.26
N ARG A 296 3.77 -9.46 -2.57
CA ARG A 296 3.01 -9.61 -1.30
C ARG A 296 1.66 -10.31 -1.45
N LEU A 297 1.13 -10.38 -2.68
CA LEU A 297 -0.14 -11.04 -3.01
C LEU A 297 0.07 -12.53 -3.33
N GLN A 298 1.32 -12.96 -3.55
CA GLN A 298 1.64 -14.35 -3.83
C GLN A 298 1.75 -15.15 -2.53
N LEU A 299 1.46 -16.46 -2.62
CA LEU A 299 1.72 -17.37 -1.52
C LEU A 299 3.23 -17.47 -1.29
N SER A 300 3.70 -17.00 -0.14
CA SER A 300 5.10 -17.19 0.25
C SER A 300 5.40 -18.68 0.41
N ARG A 301 6.44 -19.15 -0.28
CA ARG A 301 7.00 -20.49 -0.07
C ARG A 301 7.79 -20.60 1.24
N ILE A 302 8.11 -19.47 1.86
CA ILE A 302 8.89 -19.37 3.09
C ILE A 302 8.00 -18.81 4.20
N TYR A 303 7.76 -19.60 5.24
CA TYR A 303 7.10 -19.09 6.44
C TYR A 303 8.08 -18.18 7.19
N ASN A 304 7.74 -16.88 7.30
CA ASN A 304 8.37 -15.97 8.24
C ASN A 304 7.36 -15.68 9.35
N SER A 305 7.78 -15.72 10.61
CA SER A 305 6.92 -15.23 11.69
C SER A 305 6.71 -13.72 11.54
N PHE A 306 5.62 -13.21 12.13
CA PHE A 306 5.35 -11.77 12.16
C PHE A 306 6.51 -10.97 12.79
N GLU A 307 7.12 -11.50 13.84
CA GLU A 307 8.28 -10.90 14.51
C GLU A 307 9.48 -10.82 13.56
N THR A 308 9.80 -11.90 12.83
CA THR A 308 10.90 -11.89 11.87
C THR A 308 10.66 -10.89 10.73
N LEU A 309 9.43 -10.75 10.25
CA LEU A 309 9.08 -9.74 9.25
C LEU A 309 9.26 -8.32 9.80
N ARG A 310 8.80 -8.07 11.03
CA ARG A 310 8.96 -6.78 11.71
C ARG A 310 10.43 -6.44 11.92
N GLU A 311 11.25 -7.38 12.35
CA GLU A 311 12.70 -7.20 12.50
C GLU A 311 13.37 -6.89 11.16
N LYS A 312 13.01 -7.61 10.08
CA LYS A 312 13.53 -7.32 8.73
C LYS A 312 13.19 -5.89 8.30
N GLN A 313 11.94 -5.46 8.50
CA GLN A 313 11.49 -4.10 8.18
C GLN A 313 12.22 -3.04 9.02
N GLN A 314 12.36 -3.26 10.33
CA GLN A 314 13.11 -2.36 11.22
C GLN A 314 14.58 -2.26 10.81
N ASN A 315 15.21 -3.37 10.44
CA ASN A 315 16.59 -3.39 9.96
C ASN A 315 16.75 -2.60 8.66
N ILE A 316 15.78 -2.65 7.76
CA ILE A 316 15.75 -1.82 6.54
C ILE A 316 15.68 -0.33 6.91
N ILE A 317 14.78 0.05 7.81
CA ILE A 317 14.62 1.43 8.27
C ILE A 317 15.90 1.95 8.93
N ILE A 318 16.53 1.17 9.80
CA ILE A 318 17.78 1.55 10.48
C ILE A 318 18.92 1.77 9.46
N LYS A 319 19.04 0.88 8.47
CA LYS A 319 20.05 1.05 7.41
C LYS A 319 19.78 2.30 6.59
N ALA A 320 18.51 2.57 6.26
CA ALA A 320 18.11 3.75 5.51
C ALA A 320 18.42 5.04 6.28
N LYS A 321 18.12 5.10 7.58
CA LYS A 321 18.46 6.23 8.44
C LYS A 321 19.95 6.54 8.44
N ARG A 322 20.79 5.53 8.66
CA ARG A 322 22.26 5.70 8.65
C ARG A 322 22.74 6.23 7.29
N ALA A 323 22.22 5.69 6.19
CA ALA A 323 22.58 6.17 4.86
C ALA A 323 22.10 7.60 4.60
N PHE A 324 20.91 7.96 5.08
CA PHE A 324 20.35 9.31 4.96
C PHE A 324 21.15 10.34 5.76
N GLU A 325 21.55 9.99 6.99
CA GLU A 325 22.45 10.78 7.84
C GLU A 325 23.80 11.01 7.17
N ILE A 326 24.40 9.96 6.59
CA ILE A 326 25.69 10.06 5.87
C ILE A 326 25.59 10.98 4.65
N GLN A 327 24.44 11.00 3.96
CA GLN A 327 24.19 11.89 2.83
C GLN A 327 23.96 13.36 3.24
N GLY A 328 23.83 13.66 4.54
CA GLY A 328 23.60 15.00 5.05
C GLY A 328 22.24 15.59 4.66
N LYS A 329 21.29 14.75 4.24
CA LYS A 329 19.95 15.20 3.86
C LYS A 329 19.08 15.40 5.10
N THR A 330 18.25 16.42 5.08
CA THR A 330 17.29 16.74 6.14
C THR A 330 15.83 16.67 5.67
N THR A 331 15.62 16.54 4.36
CA THR A 331 14.30 16.53 3.72
C THR A 331 14.29 15.57 2.52
N LEU A 332 13.10 15.07 2.17
CA LEU A 332 12.82 14.31 0.94
C LEU A 332 12.06 15.22 -0.01
N ASN A 333 12.69 15.67 -1.10
CA ASN A 333 12.10 16.62 -2.05
C ASN A 333 11.78 15.96 -3.41
N ALA A 334 12.48 14.88 -3.74
CA ALA A 334 12.30 14.14 -4.98
C ALA A 334 12.29 12.64 -4.72
N ILE A 335 11.76 11.87 -5.67
CA ILE A 335 11.68 10.42 -5.53
C ILE A 335 13.05 9.73 -5.46
N SER A 336 14.06 10.35 -6.08
CA SER A 336 15.45 9.94 -5.99
C SER A 336 16.06 10.12 -4.59
N ASP A 337 15.39 10.83 -3.69
CA ASP A 337 15.83 10.98 -2.30
C ASP A 337 15.45 9.77 -1.45
N TYR A 338 14.46 8.98 -1.88
CA TYR A 338 14.10 7.73 -1.21
C TYR A 338 15.17 6.68 -1.47
N LEU A 339 15.59 6.01 -0.40
CA LEU A 339 16.45 4.84 -0.52
C LEU A 339 15.58 3.63 -0.88
N VAL A 340 16.03 2.85 -1.85
CA VAL A 340 15.35 1.64 -2.29
C VAL A 340 16.08 0.43 -1.72
N TYR A 341 15.36 -0.41 -0.98
CA TYR A 341 15.86 -1.66 -0.45
C TYR A 341 15.09 -2.83 -1.06
N PHE A 342 15.79 -3.66 -1.82
CA PHE A 342 15.19 -4.85 -2.44
C PHE A 342 15.05 -5.99 -1.44
N VAL A 343 13.95 -6.72 -1.56
CA VAL A 343 13.69 -7.95 -0.81
C VAL A 343 14.36 -9.10 -1.58
N ASN A 344 15.16 -9.90 -0.88
CA ASN A 344 15.79 -11.12 -1.41
C ASN A 344 15.13 -12.35 -0.81
#